data_AF-A0A925PGP3-F1
#
_entry.id   AF-A0A925PGP3-F1
#
_cell.length_a   1.000
_cell.length_b   1.000
_cell.length_c   1.000
_cell.angle_alpha   90.00
_cell.angle_beta   90.00
_cell.angle_gamma   90.00
#
_symmetry.space_group_name_H-M   'P 1'
#
loop_
_entity.id
_entity.type
_entity.pdbx_description
1 polymer ?
#
loop_
_entity_poly.entity_id
_entity_poly.type
_entity_poly.pdbx_seq_one_letter_code
_entity_poly.pdbx_strand_id
1 'polypeptide(L)'
;MQISGINSASMANNLKLVQTKAADGFADKLSSETQKAQESKDDTKLKAACKDMEAMFLNMMMTDMRKTVQKSKLVDTSKEEIMTSMLDAEMTKNMASAGGMGLADMLYRQLSTTASAVKKPQAPK
;
A
#
# COMPACT_ATOMS: atom_id res chain seq x y z
N MET A 1 -9.33 30.91 -55.58
CA MET A 1 -10.11 30.31 -54.48
C MET A 1 -9.45 28.99 -54.09
N GLN A 2 -8.57 29.01 -53.08
CA GLN A 2 -8.06 27.81 -52.41
C GLN A 2 -7.94 28.13 -50.92
N ILE A 3 -8.84 27.57 -50.12
CA ILE A 3 -8.72 27.55 -48.66
C ILE A 3 -8.31 26.13 -48.32
N SER A 4 -7.04 25.83 -48.55
CA SER A 4 -6.45 24.57 -48.13
C SER A 4 -6.19 24.62 -46.64
N GLY A 5 -6.93 23.78 -45.92
CA GLY A 5 -6.39 23.00 -44.82
C GLY A 5 -6.11 23.75 -43.53
N ILE A 6 -7.08 23.68 -42.61
CA ILE A 6 -6.79 23.70 -41.18
C ILE A 6 -5.67 22.67 -40.94
N ASN A 7 -4.50 23.16 -40.53
CA ASN A 7 -3.30 22.39 -40.29
C ASN A 7 -3.54 21.39 -39.14
N SER A 8 -3.76 20.12 -39.49
CA SER A 8 -3.94 18.98 -38.59
C SER A 8 -2.75 18.75 -37.63
N ALA A 9 -1.60 19.39 -37.88
CA ALA A 9 -0.46 19.37 -36.96
C ALA A 9 -0.67 20.23 -35.69
N SER A 10 -1.53 21.25 -35.74
CA SER A 10 -1.79 22.13 -34.58
C SER A 10 -2.67 21.47 -33.51
N MET A 11 -3.62 20.62 -33.93
CA MET A 11 -4.49 19.88 -33.01
C MET A 11 -3.76 18.72 -32.33
N ALA A 12 -2.80 18.09 -33.02
CA ALA A 12 -1.96 17.03 -32.46
C ALA A 12 -0.97 17.55 -31.40
N ASN A 13 -0.46 18.78 -31.55
CA ASN A 13 0.46 19.38 -30.59
C ASN A 13 -0.23 19.78 -29.27
N ASN A 14 -1.46 20.27 -29.33
CA ASN A 14 -2.24 20.59 -28.13
C ASN A 14 -2.83 19.35 -27.43
N LEU A 15 -3.00 18.22 -28.14
CA LEU A 15 -3.39 16.95 -27.53
C LEU A 15 -2.23 16.30 -26.74
N LYS A 16 -0.98 16.45 -27.22
CA LYS A 16 0.22 15.96 -26.52
C LYS A 16 0.54 16.74 -25.24
N LEU A 17 0.14 18.00 -25.13
CA LEU A 17 0.40 18.85 -23.96
C LEU A 17 -0.55 18.56 -22.77
N VAL A 18 -1.74 17.99 -23.04
CA VAL A 18 -2.75 17.64 -22.03
C VAL A 18 -2.51 16.24 -21.43
N GLN A 19 -1.87 15.32 -22.16
CA GLN A 19 -1.67 13.93 -21.70
C GLN A 19 -0.33 13.65 -20.97
N THR A 20 0.70 14.49 -21.08
CA THR A 20 2.02 14.21 -20.45
C THR A 20 2.20 14.85 -19.07
N LYS A 21 1.55 15.98 -18.76
CA LYS A 21 1.77 16.68 -17.47
C LYS A 21 1.24 15.96 -16.21
N ALA A 22 0.32 15.00 -16.34
CA ALA A 22 -0.24 14.26 -15.20
C ALA A 22 0.56 12.98 -14.87
N ALA A 23 1.19 12.35 -15.87
CA ALA A 23 1.97 11.13 -15.70
C ALA A 23 3.41 11.43 -15.23
N ASP A 24 4.04 12.47 -15.79
CA ASP A 24 5.41 12.86 -15.44
C ASP A 24 5.49 13.38 -14.00
N GLY A 25 4.50 14.20 -13.60
CA GLY A 25 4.45 14.76 -12.24
C GLY A 25 4.16 13.72 -11.16
N PHE A 26 3.44 12.64 -11.46
CA PHE A 26 3.19 11.54 -10.52
C PHE A 26 4.40 10.61 -10.40
N ALA A 27 5.05 10.30 -11.53
CA ALA A 27 6.28 9.50 -11.53
C ALA A 27 7.42 10.23 -10.78
N ASP A 28 7.56 11.54 -10.99
CA ASP A 28 8.52 12.39 -10.26
C ASP A 28 8.17 12.54 -8.77
N LYS A 29 6.88 12.61 -8.43
CA LYS A 29 6.44 12.57 -7.02
C LYS A 29 6.74 11.23 -6.38
N LEU A 30 6.46 10.13 -7.08
CA LEU A 30 6.68 8.79 -6.57
C LEU A 30 8.17 8.51 -6.37
N SER A 31 9.00 8.87 -7.35
CA SER A 31 10.45 8.72 -7.28
C SER A 31 11.08 9.60 -6.20
N SER A 32 10.64 10.86 -6.06
CA SER A 32 11.14 11.76 -5.01
C SER A 32 10.67 11.36 -3.61
N GLU A 33 9.46 10.83 -3.43
CA GLU A 33 8.99 10.27 -2.15
C GLU A 33 9.78 8.99 -1.79
N THR A 34 10.05 8.11 -2.77
CA THR A 34 10.92 6.94 -2.54
C THR A 34 12.37 7.31 -2.24
N GLN A 35 12.93 8.33 -2.88
CA GLN A 35 14.29 8.82 -2.58
C GLN A 35 14.36 9.49 -1.21
N LYS A 36 13.37 10.30 -0.84
CA LYS A 36 13.29 10.87 0.52
C LYS A 36 13.18 9.79 1.58
N ALA A 37 12.36 8.76 1.35
CA ALA A 37 12.26 7.58 2.21
C ALA A 37 13.53 6.71 2.22
N GLN A 38 14.47 6.90 1.29
CA GLN A 38 15.80 6.26 1.29
C GLN A 38 16.88 7.12 1.99
N GLU A 39 16.81 8.45 1.90
CA GLU A 39 17.73 9.37 2.57
C GLU A 39 17.43 9.51 4.06
N SER A 40 16.14 9.60 4.43
CA SER A 40 15.73 9.29 5.79
C SER A 40 15.68 7.77 5.87
N LYS A 41 16.55 7.13 6.67
CA LYS A 41 16.37 5.73 7.06
C LYS A 41 15.08 5.61 7.88
N ASP A 42 13.92 5.72 7.24
CA ASP A 42 12.62 5.69 7.89
C ASP A 42 12.19 4.25 8.14
N ASP A 43 13.15 3.53 8.72
CA ASP A 43 13.06 2.17 9.22
C ASP A 43 11.85 2.04 10.15
N THR A 44 11.57 3.12 10.87
CA THR A 44 10.39 3.32 11.70
C THR A 44 9.08 3.25 10.91
N LYS A 45 8.95 3.95 9.77
CA LYS A 45 7.75 3.86 8.93
C LYS A 45 7.60 2.51 8.25
N LEU A 46 8.70 1.92 7.77
CA LEU A 46 8.66 0.60 7.15
C LEU A 46 8.21 -0.46 8.17
N LYS A 47 8.78 -0.42 9.39
CA LYS A 47 8.41 -1.33 10.48
C LYS A 47 6.96 -1.11 10.93
N ALA A 48 6.49 0.13 10.98
CA ALA A 48 5.09 0.44 11.28
C ALA A 48 4.14 -0.16 10.23
N ALA A 49 4.43 0.02 8.94
CA ALA A 49 3.63 -0.56 7.86
C ALA A 49 3.61 -2.11 7.91
N CYS A 50 4.74 -2.74 8.25
CA CYS A 50 4.78 -4.19 8.45
C CYS A 50 3.90 -4.65 9.63
N LYS A 51 3.87 -3.89 10.74
CA LYS A 51 2.98 -4.16 11.88
C LYS A 51 1.51 -4.01 11.52
N ASP A 52 1.16 -2.98 10.74
CA ASP A 52 -0.22 -2.78 10.26
C ASP A 52 -0.66 -3.94 9.35
N MET A 53 0.26 -4.48 8.54
CA MET A 53 -0.02 -5.66 7.72
C MET A 53 -0.29 -6.92 8.57
N GLU A 54 0.49 -7.12 9.63
CA GLU A 54 0.25 -8.21 10.59
C GLU A 54 -1.08 -8.03 11.34
N ALA A 55 -1.45 -6.80 11.70
CA ALA A 55 -2.74 -6.50 12.33
C ALA A 55 -3.93 -6.85 11.43
N MET A 56 -3.84 -6.55 10.13
CA MET A 56 -4.86 -6.94 9.14
C MET A 56 -4.95 -8.46 8.97
N PHE A 57 -3.81 -9.14 8.92
CA PHE A 57 -3.77 -10.60 8.83
C PHE A 57 -4.41 -11.26 10.05
N LEU A 58 -4.05 -10.79 11.26
CA LEU A 58 -4.65 -11.24 12.51
C LEU A 58 -6.16 -11.02 12.55
N ASN A 59 -6.63 -9.86 12.07
CA ASN A 59 -8.06 -9.56 12.01
C ASN A 59 -8.80 -10.52 11.06
N MET A 60 -8.21 -10.81 9.90
CA MET A 60 -8.80 -11.75 8.95
C MET A 60 -8.83 -13.17 9.54
N MET A 61 -7.75 -13.60 10.19
CA MET A 61 -7.71 -14.89 10.88
C MET A 61 -8.78 -15.00 11.98
N MET A 62 -8.90 -14.00 12.85
CA MET A 62 -9.90 -13.96 13.93
C MET A 62 -11.32 -14.00 13.36
N THR A 63 -11.57 -13.24 12.30
CA THR A 63 -12.84 -13.19 11.60
C THR A 63 -13.19 -14.56 11.02
N ASP A 64 -12.25 -15.22 10.35
CA ASP A 64 -12.49 -16.52 9.74
C ASP A 64 -12.68 -17.61 10.80
N MET A 65 -11.94 -17.58 11.90
CA MET A 65 -12.18 -18.45 13.05
C MET A 65 -13.61 -18.29 13.58
N ARG A 66 -14.13 -17.05 13.74
CA ARG A 66 -15.51 -16.81 14.18
C ARG A 66 -16.55 -17.28 13.15
N LYS A 67 -16.28 -17.16 11.85
CA LYS A 67 -17.17 -17.68 10.79
C LYS A 67 -17.36 -19.20 10.88
N THR A 68 -16.39 -19.93 11.42
CA THR A 68 -16.52 -21.39 11.62
C THR A 68 -17.49 -21.77 12.74
N VAL A 69 -17.78 -20.84 13.67
CA VAL A 69 -18.73 -21.08 14.77
C VAL A 69 -20.15 -20.89 14.24
N GLN A 70 -20.97 -21.93 14.34
CA GLN A 70 -22.37 -21.87 13.92
C GLN A 70 -23.13 -20.82 14.75
N LYS A 71 -23.66 -19.79 14.08
CA LYS A 71 -24.47 -18.76 14.73
C LYS A 71 -25.90 -19.25 14.92
N SER A 72 -26.41 -19.12 16.15
CA SER A 72 -27.81 -19.39 16.46
C SER A 72 -28.71 -18.35 15.78
N LYS A 73 -29.67 -18.79 14.95
CA LYS A 73 -30.60 -17.92 14.18
C LYS A 73 -31.55 -17.04 15.03
N LEU A 74 -31.46 -17.09 16.37
CA LEU A 74 -32.44 -16.49 17.27
C LEU A 74 -32.09 -15.06 17.72
N VAL A 75 -30.89 -14.57 17.44
CA VAL A 75 -30.41 -13.25 17.90
C VAL A 75 -30.16 -12.37 16.67
N ASP A 76 -30.61 -11.11 16.70
CA ASP A 76 -30.34 -10.15 15.62
C ASP A 76 -28.86 -9.73 15.66
N THR A 77 -28.02 -10.49 14.96
CA THR A 77 -26.56 -10.44 15.11
C THR A 77 -25.89 -9.27 14.39
N SER A 78 -26.60 -8.53 13.55
CA SER A 78 -26.00 -7.54 12.63
C SER A 78 -25.27 -6.39 13.35
N LYS A 79 -25.88 -5.81 14.38
CA LYS A 79 -25.27 -4.72 15.17
C LYS A 79 -24.13 -5.24 16.06
N GLU A 80 -24.31 -6.42 16.62
CA GLU A 80 -23.31 -7.09 17.46
C GLU A 80 -22.06 -7.45 16.65
N GLU A 81 -22.23 -7.93 15.42
CA GLU A 81 -21.14 -8.24 14.49
C GLU A 81 -20.32 -7.01 14.14
N ILE A 82 -20.96 -5.88 13.88
CA ILE A 82 -20.26 -4.62 13.60
C ILE A 82 -19.43 -4.21 14.83
N MET A 83 -20.03 -4.19 16.02
CA MET A 83 -19.31 -3.83 17.26
C MET A 83 -18.16 -4.80 17.56
N THR A 84 -18.38 -6.10 17.34
CA THR A 84 -17.35 -7.14 17.52
C THR A 84 -16.22 -6.97 16.52
N SER A 85 -16.51 -6.65 15.25
CA SER A 85 -15.47 -6.42 14.24
C SER A 85 -14.61 -5.19 14.54
N MET A 86 -15.20 -4.12 15.07
CA MET A 86 -14.45 -2.93 15.51
C MET A 86 -13.57 -3.26 16.72
N LEU A 87 -14.09 -4.04 17.67
CA LEU A 87 -13.32 -4.52 18.81
C LEU A 87 -12.15 -5.41 18.37
N ASP A 88 -12.41 -6.34 17.45
CA ASP A 88 -11.40 -7.24 16.90
C ASP A 88 -10.32 -6.46 16.16
N ALA A 89 -10.65 -5.37 15.45
CA ALA A 89 -9.68 -4.53 14.76
C ALA A 89 -8.70 -3.83 15.71
N GLU A 90 -9.19 -3.25 16.81
CA GLU A 90 -8.31 -2.66 17.83
C GLU A 90 -7.53 -3.73 18.61
N MET A 91 -8.16 -4.87 18.90
CA MET A 91 -7.48 -5.98 19.56
C MET A 91 -6.32 -6.50 18.71
N THR A 92 -6.54 -6.76 17.42
CA THR A 92 -5.51 -7.31 16.53
C THR A 92 -4.40 -6.30 16.25
N LYS A 93 -4.72 -5.00 16.20
CA LYS A 93 -3.73 -3.92 16.13
C LYS A 93 -2.83 -3.86 17.36
N ASN A 94 -3.41 -4.00 18.56
CA ASN A 94 -2.65 -4.07 19.80
C ASN A 94 -1.79 -5.35 19.86
N MET A 95 -2.34 -6.49 19.43
CA MET A 95 -1.61 -7.76 19.35
C MET A 95 -0.41 -7.67 18.40
N ALA A 96 -0.58 -7.14 17.19
CA ALA A 96 0.52 -6.91 16.24
C ALA A 96 1.57 -5.94 16.81
N SER A 97 1.12 -4.89 17.51
CA SER A 97 2.03 -3.92 18.12
C SER A 97 2.89 -4.53 19.23
N ALA A 98 2.31 -5.45 20.01
CA ALA A 98 2.96 -6.16 21.11
C ALA A 98 3.89 -7.31 20.67
N GLY A 99 3.96 -7.64 19.38
CA GLY A 99 4.84 -8.66 18.83
C GLY A 99 4.14 -9.80 18.10
N GLY A 100 2.80 -9.87 18.18
CA GLY A 100 1.96 -10.70 17.31
C GLY A 100 2.46 -12.13 17.13
N MET A 101 2.57 -12.55 15.86
CA MET A 101 3.13 -13.83 15.42
C MET A 101 4.56 -13.68 14.87
N GLY A 102 5.10 -12.46 14.84
CA GLY A 102 6.41 -12.15 14.26
C GLY A 102 6.39 -12.02 12.73
N LEU A 103 5.21 -11.94 12.10
CA LEU A 103 5.08 -11.77 10.65
C LEU A 103 5.63 -10.41 10.21
N ALA A 104 5.38 -9.36 11.00
CA ALA A 104 5.88 -8.03 10.71
C ALA A 104 7.42 -7.99 10.63
N ASP A 105 8.11 -8.69 11.53
CA ASP A 105 9.58 -8.75 11.54
C ASP A 105 10.14 -9.55 10.36
N MET A 106 9.45 -10.62 9.94
CA MET A 106 9.82 -11.38 8.74
C MET A 106 9.66 -10.53 7.48
N LEU A 107 8.55 -9.82 7.34
CA LEU A 107 8.29 -8.90 6.23
C LEU A 107 9.33 -7.79 6.20
N TYR A 108 9.60 -7.18 7.35
CA TYR A 108 10.60 -6.14 7.50
C TYR A 108 12.00 -6.62 7.09
N ARG A 109 12.43 -7.82 7.50
CA ARG A 109 13.70 -8.42 7.07
C ARG A 109 13.76 -8.65 5.56
N GLN A 110 12.67 -9.11 4.96
CA GLN A 110 12.63 -9.34 3.52
C GLN A 110 12.70 -8.01 2.73
N LEU A 111 11.89 -7.02 3.10
CA LEU A 111 11.88 -5.72 2.43
C LEU A 111 13.21 -4.96 2.62
N SER A 112 13.79 -4.98 3.82
CA SER A 112 15.09 -4.34 4.08
C SER A 112 16.25 -5.00 3.30
N THR A 113 16.21 -6.33 3.15
CA THR A 113 17.19 -7.08 2.36
C THR A 113 17.05 -6.78 0.86
N THR A 114 15.82 -6.79 0.33
CA THR A 114 15.57 -6.45 -1.09
C THR A 114 15.88 -4.98 -1.39
N ALA A 115 15.53 -4.05 -0.51
CA ALA A 115 15.89 -2.64 -0.64
C ALA A 115 17.42 -2.42 -0.66
N SER A 116 18.17 -3.25 0.07
CA SER A 116 19.64 -3.25 0.06
C SER A 116 20.23 -3.90 -1.20
N ALA A 117 19.55 -4.89 -1.79
CA ALA A 117 20.00 -5.58 -3.01
C ALA A 117 19.88 -4.74 -4.28
N VAL A 118 18.96 -3.76 -4.33
CA VAL A 118 18.84 -2.78 -5.43
C VAL A 118 20.06 -1.81 -5.46
N LYS A 119 20.89 -1.80 -4.41
CA LYS A 119 21.99 -0.85 -4.22
C LYS A 119 23.34 -1.24 -4.86
N LYS A 120 23.43 -2.28 -5.70
CA LYS A 120 24.69 -2.61 -6.38
C LYS A 120 24.78 -1.88 -7.73
N PRO A 121 25.59 -0.79 -7.86
CA PRO A 121 25.89 -0.25 -9.17
C PRO A 121 26.77 -1.27 -9.89
N GLN A 122 26.20 -1.98 -10.87
CA GLN A 122 27.01 -2.64 -11.89
C GLN A 122 27.53 -1.55 -12.82
N ALA A 123 28.74 -1.07 -12.52
CA ALA A 123 29.68 -0.74 -13.57
C ALA A 123 30.72 -1.85 -13.59
N PRO A 124 30.94 -2.47 -14.75
CA PRO A 124 32.30 -2.86 -15.08
C PRO A 124 32.67 -2.45 -16.51
N LYS A 125 33.68 -1.58 -16.57
CA LYS A 125 34.67 -1.32 -17.64
C LYS A 125 34.17 -0.98 -19.04
#